data_AF-Q20AK8-F1
#
_entry.id   AF-Q20AK8-F1
#
_cell.length_a   1.000
_cell.length_b   1.000
_cell.length_c   1.000
_cell.angle_alpha   90.00
_cell.angle_beta   90.00
_cell.angle_gamma   90.00
#
_symmetry.space_group_name_H-M   'P 1'
#
loop_
_entity.id
_entity.type
_entity.pdbx_description
1 polymer ?
#
loop_
_entity_poly.entity_id
_entity_poly.type
_entity_poly.pdbx_seq_one_letter_code
_entity_poly.pdbx_strand_id
1 'polypeptide(L)' 'TQSSTLAVHEFEELWPRLAVVVDGGPIADQSRQGSTVVDLSVPGRYRIIRSGCACSATVAILEKKYALLEDSSN' A
#
# COMPACT_ATOMS: atom_id res chain seq x y z
N THR A 1 12.31 -12.43 4.29
CA THR A 1 11.57 -11.30 3.71
C THR A 1 11.95 -10.06 4.48
N GLN A 2 12.24 -8.94 3.81
CA GLN A 2 12.51 -7.66 4.49
C GLN A 2 11.20 -6.91 4.69
N SER A 3 10.98 -6.37 5.88
CA SER A 3 9.78 -5.61 6.22
C SER A 3 9.86 -4.18 5.68
N SER A 4 8.72 -3.55 5.42
CA SER A 4 8.66 -2.10 5.14
C SER A 4 9.26 -1.31 6.29
N THR A 5 10.07 -0.30 5.98
CA THR A 5 10.76 0.51 6.98
C THR A 5 9.91 1.67 7.49
N LEU A 6 9.98 1.97 8.78
CA LEU A 6 9.26 3.07 9.44
C LEU A 6 10.19 4.20 9.89
N ALA A 7 11.50 3.97 9.91
CA ALA A 7 12.51 4.95 10.30
C ALA A 7 13.78 4.77 9.46
N VAL A 8 14.59 5.83 9.35
CA VAL A 8 15.75 5.85 8.44
C VAL A 8 16.82 4.81 8.73
N HIS A 9 16.99 4.44 9.99
CA HIS A 9 17.99 3.46 10.44
C HIS A 9 17.62 2.01 10.06
N GLU A 10 16.36 1.73 9.71
CA GLU A 10 15.92 0.38 9.37
C GLU A 10 16.34 -0.09 7.97
N PHE A 11 16.94 0.80 7.16
CA PHE A 11 17.52 0.49 5.85
C PHE A 11 18.98 0.96 5.75
N GLU A 12 19.70 0.98 6.86
CA GLU A 12 21.09 1.47 6.91
C GLU A 12 22.04 0.68 6.01
N GLU A 13 21.78 -0.60 5.77
CA GLU A 13 22.59 -1.41 4.87
C GLU A 13 22.57 -0.91 3.41
N LEU A 14 21.55 -0.11 3.05
CA LEU A 14 21.42 0.48 1.72
C LEU A 14 22.20 1.79 1.59
N TRP A 15 22.53 2.48 2.69
CA TRP A 15 23.13 3.82 2.66
C TRP A 15 24.39 3.94 1.77
N PRO A 16 25.32 2.97 1.73
CA PRO A 16 26.48 3.04 0.83
C PRO A 16 26.13 3.04 -0.67
N ARG A 17 24.88 2.70 -1.02
CA ARG A 17 24.37 2.58 -2.39
C ARG A 17 23.36 3.69 -2.74
N LEU A 18 23.02 4.57 -1.81
CA LEU A 18 22.06 5.64 -2.01
C LEU A 18 22.77 6.97 -2.27
N ALA A 19 22.21 7.79 -3.16
CA ALA A 19 22.73 9.14 -3.40
C ALA A 19 22.43 10.09 -2.23
N VAL A 20 21.31 9.87 -1.52
CA VAL A 20 20.85 10.70 -0.39
C VAL A 20 19.91 9.90 0.51
N VAL A 21 19.92 10.23 1.80
CA VAL A 21 18.92 9.80 2.80
C VAL A 21 18.30 11.05 3.40
N VAL A 22 16.97 11.13 3.45
CA VAL A 22 16.23 12.27 4.01
C VAL A 22 15.52 11.80 5.27
N ASP A 23 15.92 12.34 6.42
CA ASP A 23 15.30 12.03 7.72
C ASP A 23 14.19 13.02 8.05
N GLY A 24 12.95 12.57 7.89
CA GLY A 24 11.73 13.29 8.27
C GLY A 24 11.13 12.83 9.60
N GLY A 25 11.86 12.01 10.38
CA GLY A 25 11.33 11.32 11.55
C GLY A 25 10.57 10.03 11.21
N PRO A 26 10.09 9.30 12.24
CA PRO A 26 9.43 8.01 12.07
C PRO A 26 8.00 8.16 11.51
N ILE A 27 7.58 7.17 10.71
CA ILE A 27 6.20 7.07 10.23
C ILE A 27 5.27 6.69 11.39
N ALA A 28 4.22 7.49 11.62
CA ALA A 28 3.33 7.36 12.77
C ALA A 28 2.47 6.07 12.76
N ASP A 29 2.08 5.59 11.58
CA ASP A 29 1.34 4.34 11.44
C ASP A 29 2.29 3.14 11.51
N GLN A 30 2.34 2.49 12.67
CA GLN A 30 3.22 1.36 12.96
C GLN A 30 2.80 0.06 12.27
N SER A 31 1.71 0.05 11.50
CA SER A 31 1.18 -1.17 10.93
C SER A 31 2.13 -1.84 9.92
N ARG A 32 3.17 -1.14 9.44
CA ARG A 32 4.11 -1.57 8.37
C ARG A 32 3.42 -2.05 7.09
N GLN A 33 2.10 -1.89 7.02
CA GLN A 33 1.28 -2.28 5.89
C GLN A 33 1.57 -1.31 4.77
N GLY A 34 1.89 -1.85 3.60
CA GLY A 34 1.99 -1.03 2.40
C GLY A 34 0.64 -0.45 2.01
N SER A 35 0.63 0.40 0.99
CA SER A 35 -0.61 0.91 0.40
C SER A 35 -1.48 -0.24 -0.14
N THR A 36 -2.79 -0.09 0.02
CA THR A 36 -3.75 -0.91 -0.72
C THR A 36 -3.58 -0.62 -2.21
N VAL A 37 -3.46 -1.67 -3.02
CA VAL A 37 -3.36 -1.54 -4.47
C VAL A 37 -4.58 -2.20 -5.10
N VAL A 38 -5.26 -1.44 -5.94
CA VAL A 38 -6.50 -1.85 -6.62
C VAL A 38 -6.29 -1.74 -8.12
N ASP A 39 -6.64 -2.80 -8.83
CA ASP A 39 -6.75 -2.81 -10.26
C ASP A 39 -8.17 -2.35 -10.66
N LEU A 40 -8.23 -1.28 -11.45
CA LEU A 40 -9.44 -0.68 -12.00
C LEU A 40 -9.41 -0.67 -13.54
N SER A 41 -8.60 -1.55 -14.15
CA SER A 41 -8.40 -1.59 -15.59
C SER A 41 -9.65 -2.02 -16.38
N VAL A 42 -10.58 -2.75 -15.74
CA VAL A 42 -11.84 -3.18 -16.33
C VAL A 42 -12.97 -2.25 -15.88
N PRO A 43 -13.67 -1.57 -16.81
CA PRO A 43 -14.79 -0.70 -16.46
C PRO A 43 -15.87 -1.40 -15.65
N GLY A 44 -16.34 -0.75 -14.58
CA GLY A 44 -17.38 -1.29 -13.70
C GLY A 44 -16.90 -2.38 -12.74
N ARG A 45 -15.60 -2.71 -12.74
CA ARG A 45 -15.02 -3.74 -11.88
C ARG A 45 -13.81 -3.24 -11.11
N TYR A 46 -13.46 -3.97 -10.06
CA TYR A 46 -12.23 -3.76 -9.32
C TYR A 46 -11.63 -5.09 -8.88
N ARG A 47 -10.32 -5.12 -8.63
CA ARG A 47 -9.65 -6.26 -8.01
C ARG A 47 -8.60 -5.79 -7.03
N ILE A 48 -8.63 -6.30 -5.79
CA ILE A 48 -7.59 -6.00 -4.80
C ILE A 48 -6.35 -6.84 -5.15
N ILE A 49 -5.32 -6.20 -5.69
CA ILE A 49 -4.08 -6.89 -6.05
C ILE A 49 -3.06 -6.92 -4.90
N ARG A 50 -3.23 -6.01 -3.93
CA ARG A 50 -2.52 -6.06 -2.65
C ARG A 50 -3.35 -5.41 -1.56
N SER A 51 -3.72 -6.19 -0.54
CA SER A 51 -4.32 -5.66 0.68
C SER A 51 -3.29 -4.84 1.46
N GLY A 52 -3.67 -3.63 1.85
CA GLY A 52 -2.81 -2.72 2.59
C GLY A 52 -3.57 -1.94 3.67
N CYS A 53 -2.93 -0.90 4.20
CA CYS A 53 -3.42 -0.13 5.34
C CYS A 53 -4.84 0.44 5.19
N ALA A 54 -5.33 0.61 3.97
CA ALA A 54 -6.63 1.21 3.67
C ALA A 54 -7.67 0.22 3.10
N CYS A 55 -7.39 -1.10 3.08
CA CYS A 55 -8.15 -2.07 2.30
C CYS A 55 -9.67 -1.99 2.50
N SER A 56 -10.11 -2.07 3.77
CA SER A 56 -11.54 -2.04 4.11
C SER A 56 -12.22 -0.72 3.72
N ALA A 57 -11.58 0.42 4.00
CA ALA A 57 -12.10 1.73 3.63
C ALA A 57 -12.19 1.90 2.11
N THR A 58 -11.19 1.42 1.38
CA THR A 58 -11.16 1.45 -0.09
C THR A 58 -12.29 0.61 -0.68
N VAL A 59 -12.43 -0.66 -0.25
CA VAL A 59 -13.52 -1.56 -0.71
C VAL A 59 -14.89 -0.94 -0.46
N ALA A 60 -15.11 -0.38 0.74
CA ALA A 60 -16.38 0.25 1.06
C ALA A 60 -16.74 1.41 0.12
N ILE A 61 -15.75 2.19 -0.35
CA ILE A 61 -15.99 3.28 -1.31
C ILE A 61 -16.30 2.71 -2.70
N LEU A 62 -15.53 1.73 -3.17
CA LEU A 62 -15.70 1.13 -4.49
C LEU A 62 -17.11 0.52 -4.65
N GLU A 63 -17.58 -0.18 -3.63
CA GLU A 63 -18.89 -0.84 -3.64
C GLU A 63 -20.03 0.14 -3.36
N LYS A 64 -19.94 0.95 -2.28
CA LYS A 64 -21.10 1.74 -1.84
C LYS A 64 -21.29 3.03 -2.64
N LYS A 65 -20.20 3.67 -3.06
CA LYS A 65 -20.27 4.95 -3.79
C LYS A 65 -20.26 4.77 -5.29
N TYR A 66 -19.49 3.81 -5.79
CA TYR A 66 -19.27 3.61 -7.22
C TYR A 66 -19.94 2.34 -7.78
N ALA A 67 -20.53 1.50 -6.93
CA ALA A 67 -21.22 0.27 -7.33
C ALA A 67 -20.36 -0.65 -8.22
N LEU A 68 -19.04 -0.67 -8.00
CA LEU A 68 -18.13 -1.53 -8.74
C LEU A 68 -18.24 -2.97 -8.24
N LEU A 69 -18.11 -3.93 -9.16
CA LEU A 69 -18.14 -5.35 -8.85
C LEU A 69 -16.72 -5.90 -8.65
N GLU A 70 -16.52 -6.71 -7.62
CA GLU A 70 -15.24 -7.38 -7.42
C GLU A 70 -15.01 -8.44 -8.51
N ASP A 71 -13.83 -8.43 -9.11
CA ASP A 71 -13.41 -9.42 -10.08
C ASP A 71 -12.64 -10.54 -9.38
N SER A 72 -13.33 -11.66 -9.11
CA SER A 72 -12.77 -12.84 -8.42
C SER A 72 -11.95 -13.76 -9.35
N SER A 73 -11.53 -13.25 -10.52
CA SER A 73 -10.73 -13.99 -11.49
C SER A 73 -9.34 -14.27 -10.89
N ASN A 74 -9.09 -15.53 -10.50
CA ASN A 74 -7.78 -16.02 -10.06
C ASN A 74 -6.74 -15.98 -11.19
#